data_AF-A0A0L7K546-F1
#
_entry.id   AF-A0A0L7K546-F1
#
_cell.length_a   1.000
_cell.length_b   1.000
_cell.length_c   1.000
_cell.angle_alpha   90.00
_cell.angle_beta   90.00
_cell.angle_gamma   90.00
#
_symmetry.space_group_name_H-M   'P 1'
#
loop_
_entity.id
_entity.type
_entity.pdbx_description
1 polymer ?
#
loop_
_entity_poly.entity_id
_entity_poly.type
_entity_poly.pdbx_seq_one_letter_code
_entity_poly.pdbx_strand_id
1 'polypeptide(L)' 'MTGHVKGGKGLGKGGATRHRKVERDSIQGITKPAIRRLARRGGVMRISGLIYEETR' A
#
# COMPACT_ATOMS: atom_id res chain seq x y z
N MET A 1 -33.23 11.43 1.95
CA MET A 1 -32.14 11.46 0.95
C MET A 1 -30.80 11.52 1.66
N THR A 2 -30.20 10.39 2.04
CA THR A 2 -28.82 10.35 2.55
C THR A 2 -28.19 9.03 2.14
N GLY A 3 -27.91 8.90 0.85
CA GLY A 3 -27.18 7.76 0.29
C GLY A 3 -25.68 8.00 0.40
N HIS A 4 -25.01 7.33 1.34
CA HIS A 4 -23.55 7.25 1.33
C HIS A 4 -23.15 6.17 0.33
N VAL A 5 -23.00 6.55 -0.94
CA VAL A 5 -22.61 5.64 -2.01
C VAL A 5 -21.13 5.30 -1.85
N LYS A 6 -20.79 4.06 -1.49
CA LYS A 6 -19.42 3.57 -1.61
C LYS A 6 -19.15 3.26 -3.08
N GLY A 7 -18.71 4.28 -3.82
CA GLY A 7 -18.24 4.11 -5.18
C GLY A 7 -17.06 3.13 -5.20
N GLY A 8 -17.32 1.89 -5.61
CA GLY A 8 -16.26 1.01 -6.05
C GLY A 8 -15.55 1.68 -7.22
N LYS A 9 -14.27 2.01 -7.06
CA LYS A 9 -13.48 2.61 -8.14
C LYS A 9 -13.25 1.52 -9.17
N GLY A 10 -14.09 1.51 -10.21
CA GLY A 10 -13.91 0.66 -11.38
C GLY A 10 -12.48 0.79 -11.85
N LEU A 11 -11.82 -0.35 -12.06
CA LEU A 11 -10.46 -0.41 -12.58
C LEU A 11 -10.50 0.01 -14.05
N GLY A 12 -10.64 1.32 -14.28
CA GLY A 12 -10.50 1.92 -15.58
C GLY A 12 -9.06 1.77 -16.03
N LYS A 13 -8.86 0.91 -17.03
CA LYS A 13 -7.61 0.71 -17.79
C LYS A 13 -6.50 -0.02 -17.04
N GLY A 14 -6.70 -1.31 -16.80
CA GLY A 14 -5.60 -2.28 -16.70
C GLY A 14 -5.14 -2.68 -18.11
N GLY A 15 -4.39 -1.80 -18.77
CA GLY A 15 -3.93 -2.03 -20.15
C GLY A 15 -2.44 -1.70 -20.29
N ALA A 16 -1.70 -2.69 -20.79
CA ALA A 16 -0.26 -2.71 -21.06
C ALA A 16 0.67 -2.64 -19.83
N THR A 17 1.54 -3.65 -19.72
CA THR A 17 2.66 -3.68 -18.78
C THR A 17 3.53 -2.43 -18.96
N ARG A 18 3.56 -1.57 -17.95
CA ARG A 18 4.59 -0.51 -17.88
C ARG A 18 5.94 -1.20 -17.68
N HIS A 19 6.91 -0.90 -18.55
CA HIS A 19 8.30 -1.28 -18.35
C HIS A 19 8.71 -1.01 -16.88
N ARG A 20 9.35 -2.00 -16.24
CA ARG A 20 9.79 -1.93 -14.84
C ARG A 20 10.62 -0.66 -14.65
N LYS A 21 10.16 0.24 -13.78
CA LYS A 21 10.91 1.46 -13.43
C LYS A 21 12.24 1.02 -12.80
N VAL A 22 13.33 1.71 -13.16
CA VAL A 22 14.70 1.53 -12.63
C VAL A 22 14.67 1.30 -11.11
N GLU A 23 15.50 0.37 -10.63
CA GLU A 23 15.58 0.01 -9.21
C GLU A 23 15.70 1.26 -8.34
N ARG A 24 14.80 1.37 -7.35
CA ARG A 24 14.83 2.45 -6.37
C ARG A 24 15.56 1.93 -5.15
N ASP A 25 16.57 2.68 -4.71
CA ASP A 25 17.31 2.38 -3.50
C ASP A 25 16.36 2.23 -2.31
N SER A 26 16.32 1.02 -1.76
CA SER A 26 15.50 0.64 -0.62
C SER A 26 16.29 0.73 0.70
N ILE A 27 17.49 1.32 0.66
CA ILE A 27 18.58 1.11 1.62
C ILE A 27 18.36 1.77 2.99
N GLN A 28 17.51 2.80 3.10
CA GLN A 28 17.30 3.56 4.34
C GLN A 28 15.93 3.33 5.01
N GLY A 29 15.22 2.26 4.65
CA GLY A 29 13.77 2.37 4.54
C GLY A 29 12.87 1.74 5.59
N ILE A 30 13.24 1.53 6.86
CA ILE A 30 12.22 1.15 7.87
C ILE A 30 11.40 2.39 8.25
N THR A 31 10.50 2.73 7.33
CA THR A 31 9.61 3.88 7.41
C THR A 31 8.18 3.40 7.49
N LYS A 32 7.29 4.18 8.11
CA LYS A 32 5.85 3.90 8.18
C LYS A 32 5.24 3.42 6.84
N PRO A 33 5.55 4.00 5.66
CA PRO A 33 5.04 3.47 4.39
C PRO A 33 5.68 2.15 3.95
N ALA A 34 6.92 1.84 4.32
CA ALA A 34 7.55 0.56 4.00
C ALA A 34 6.94 -0.59 4.82
N ILE A 35 6.73 -0.39 6.12
CA ILE A 35 6.04 -1.34 7.00
C ILE A 35 4.64 -1.62 6.47
N ARG A 36 3.91 -0.57 6.05
CA ARG A 36 2.59 -0.74 5.42
C ARG A 36 2.65 -1.57 4.13
N ARG A 37 3.63 -1.33 3.25
CA ARG A 37 3.79 -2.11 2.01
C ARG A 37 4.12 -3.57 2.29
N LEU A 38 4.96 -3.86 3.28
CA LEU A 38 5.30 -5.22 3.70
C LEU A 38 4.08 -5.96 4.24
N ALA A 39 3.38 -5.38 5.21
CA ALA A 39 2.19 -5.95 5.80
C ALA A 39 1.11 -6.23 4.73
N ARG A 40 0.90 -5.32 3.77
CA ARG A 40 -0.04 -5.54 2.66
C ARG A 40 0.38 -6.66 1.72
N ARG A 41 1.68 -6.79 1.40
CA ARG A 41 2.20 -7.94 0.64
C ARG A 41 2.01 -9.26 1.40
N GLY A 42 2.13 -9.23 2.72
CA GLY A 42 1.87 -10.37 3.60
C GLY A 42 0.40 -10.66 3.90
N GLY A 43 -0.56 -9.99 3.24
CA GLY A 43 -1.99 -10.24 3.42
C GLY A 43 -2.60 -9.61 4.69
N VAL A 44 -1.88 -8.75 5.39
CA VAL A 44 -2.37 -8.08 6.60
C VAL A 44 -3.38 -6.98 6.23
N MET A 45 -4.63 -7.16 6.66
CA MET A 45 -5.72 -6.24 6.34
C MET A 45 -5.76 -4.98 7.23
N ARG A 46 -5.35 -5.10 8.50
CA ARG A 46 -5.29 -4.01 9.48
C ARG A 46 -3.97 -4.06 10.25
N ILE A 47 -3.36 -2.89 10.44
CA ILE A 47 -2.10 -2.73 11.17
C ILE A 47 -2.41 -1.80 12.35
N SER A 48 -2.07 -2.23 13.57
CA SER A 48 -2.18 -1.39 14.77
C SER A 48 -1.13 -0.27 14.76
N GLY A 49 -1.43 0.85 15.41
CA GLY A 49 -0.50 1.99 15.51
C GLY A 49 0.80 1.66 16.25
N LEU A 50 0.74 0.74 17.21
CA LEU A 50 1.89 0.29 18.01
C LEU A 50 2.99 -0.35 17.16
N ILE A 51 2.60 -1.03 16.08
CA ILE A 51 3.51 -1.72 15.17
C ILE A 51 4.50 -0.74 14.52
N TYR A 52 4.12 0.52 14.30
CA TYR A 52 5.03 1.47 13.65
C TYR A 52 6.27 1.82 14.48
N GLU A 53 6.13 1.82 15.81
CA GLU A 53 7.25 2.15 16.70
C GLU A 53 8.01 0.88 17.11
N GLU A 54 7.34 -0.26 17.26
CA GLU A 54 7.99 -1.56 17.51
C GLU A 54 8.87 -2.06 16.35
N THR A 55 8.49 -1.74 15.11
CA THR A 55 9.15 -2.30 13.92
C THR A 55 10.15 -1.35 13.27
N ARG A 56 10.36 -0.13 13.80
CA ARG A 56 11.29 0.89 13.26
C ARG A 56 12.76 0.53 13.48
#